data_AF-A0A951HA51-F1
#
_entry.id   AF-A0A951HA51-F1
#
_cell.length_a   1.000
_cell.length_b   1.000
_cell.length_c   1.000
_cell.angle_alpha   90.00
_cell.angle_beta   90.00
_cell.angle_gamma   90.00
#
_symmetry.space_group_name_H-M   'P 1'
#
loop_
_entity.id
_entity.type
_entity.pdbx_description
1 polymer ?
#
loop_
_entity_poly.entity_id
_entity_poly.type
_entity_poly.pdbx_seq_one_letter_code
_entity_poly.pdbx_strand_id
1 'polypeptide(L)'
;MSNDKNIFDGCFEQMDAGLDQSGILFYLHEQQVTLIEALLISMKLYGLRPDEAQRILSSHPAWAAEVDSQVSIPGSLAAWLRQKYDPQDDATAA
;
A
#
# COMPACT_ATOMS: atom_id res chain seq x y z
N MET A 1 -18.46 -12.97 10.48
CA MET A 1 -18.91 -11.62 10.09
C MET A 1 -17.96 -11.16 9.02
N SER A 2 -18.38 -11.24 7.75
CA SER A 2 -17.59 -10.78 6.61
C SER A 2 -17.58 -9.25 6.61
N ASN A 3 -16.57 -8.68 7.26
CA ASN A 3 -16.35 -7.24 7.36
C ASN A 3 -15.52 -6.69 6.20
N ASP A 4 -15.31 -7.47 5.14
CA ASP A 4 -14.74 -7.02 3.86
C ASP A 4 -15.74 -6.17 3.04
N LYS A 5 -16.63 -5.42 3.71
CA LYS A 5 -17.23 -4.25 3.06
C LYS A 5 -16.04 -3.31 2.84
N ASN A 6 -15.64 -3.30 1.57
CA ASN A 6 -14.27 -3.38 1.11
C ASN A 6 -13.54 -2.08 1.50
N ILE A 7 -12.40 -2.14 2.20
CA ILE A 7 -11.57 -0.93 2.44
C ILE A 7 -11.35 -0.15 1.12
N PHE A 8 -11.30 -0.87 -0.01
CA PHE A 8 -11.29 -0.30 -1.35
C PHE A 8 -12.52 0.55 -1.69
N ASP A 9 -13.72 0.06 -1.41
CA ASP A 9 -14.97 0.80 -1.68
C ASP A 9 -14.98 2.08 -0.82
N GLY A 10 -14.55 1.99 0.44
CA GLY A 10 -14.37 3.14 1.31
C GLY A 10 -13.35 4.16 0.77
N CYS A 11 -12.23 3.69 0.20
CA CYS A 11 -11.27 4.59 -0.43
C CYS A 11 -11.87 5.31 -1.65
N PHE A 12 -12.64 4.62 -2.49
CA PHE A 12 -13.31 5.25 -3.63
C PHE A 12 -14.34 6.29 -3.18
N GLU A 13 -15.13 5.99 -2.16
CA GLU A 13 -16.07 6.96 -1.58
C GLU A 13 -15.36 8.23 -1.06
N GLN A 14 -14.20 8.06 -0.40
CA GLN A 14 -13.40 9.21 0.05
C GLN A 14 -12.81 10.01 -1.11
N MET A 15 -12.35 9.34 -2.18
CA MET A 15 -11.84 10.01 -3.39
C MET A 15 -12.95 10.80 -4.10
N ASP A 16 -14.15 10.22 -4.21
CA ASP A 16 -15.33 10.89 -4.76
C ASP A 16 -15.78 12.09 -3.90
N ALA A 17 -15.55 12.02 -2.59
CA ALA A 17 -15.72 13.15 -1.67
C ALA A 17 -14.62 14.23 -1.77
N GLY A 18 -13.61 14.02 -2.63
CA GLY A 18 -12.55 14.98 -2.92
C GLY A 18 -11.28 14.83 -2.09
N LEU A 19 -11.10 13.71 -1.37
CA LEU A 19 -9.83 13.44 -0.67
C LEU A 19 -8.71 13.18 -1.68
N ASP A 20 -7.58 13.83 -1.47
CA ASP A 20 -6.36 13.58 -2.22
C ASP A 20 -5.63 12.33 -1.72
N GLN A 21 -4.51 11.99 -2.37
CA GLN A 21 -3.72 10.82 -2.00
C GLN A 21 -3.30 10.84 -0.52
N SER A 22 -2.98 11.99 0.05
CA SER A 22 -2.60 12.07 1.47
C SER A 22 -3.80 11.80 2.37
N GLY A 23 -4.98 12.34 2.02
CA GLY A 23 -6.22 12.08 2.74
C GLY A 23 -6.59 10.59 2.74
N ILE A 24 -6.45 9.89 1.61
CA ILE A 24 -6.72 8.45 1.54
C ILE A 24 -5.73 7.64 2.38
N LEU A 25 -4.43 8.00 2.36
CA LEU A 25 -3.44 7.32 3.21
C LEU A 25 -3.74 7.52 4.69
N PHE A 26 -4.19 8.70 5.09
CA PHE A 26 -4.63 8.96 6.46
C PHE A 26 -5.89 8.14 6.80
N TYR A 27 -6.88 8.09 5.91
CA TYR A 27 -8.08 7.27 6.08
C TYR A 27 -7.72 5.78 6.31
N LEU A 28 -6.81 5.22 5.51
CA LEU A 28 -6.33 3.85 5.69
C LEU A 28 -5.75 3.62 7.09
N HIS A 29 -4.97 4.59 7.59
CA HIS A 29 -4.41 4.54 8.94
C HIS A 29 -5.51 4.60 10.01
N GLU A 30 -6.53 5.46 9.85
CA GLU A 30 -7.68 5.51 10.77
C GLU A 30 -8.50 4.21 10.79
N GLN A 31 -8.59 3.54 9.65
CA GLN A 31 -9.21 2.20 9.57
C GLN A 31 -8.34 1.10 10.20
N GLN A 32 -7.15 1.43 10.74
CA GLN A 32 -6.22 0.51 11.36
C GLN A 32 -5.82 -0.66 10.45
N VAL A 33 -5.75 -0.42 9.14
CA VAL A 33 -5.22 -1.44 8.23
C VAL A 33 -3.74 -1.67 8.51
N THR A 34 -3.25 -2.87 8.24
CA THR A 34 -1.83 -3.17 8.36
C THR A 34 -1.01 -2.43 7.31
N LEU A 35 0.28 -2.23 7.56
CA LEU A 35 1.19 -1.64 6.58
C LEU A 35 1.19 -2.39 5.24
N ILE A 36 1.09 -3.73 5.27
CA ILE A 36 1.03 -4.55 4.06
C ILE A 36 -0.26 -4.28 3.29
N GLU A 37 -1.40 -4.18 3.97
CA GLU A 37 -2.67 -3.84 3.34
C GLU A 37 -2.62 -2.43 2.74
N ALA A 38 -2.10 -1.44 3.47
CA ALA A 38 -1.94 -0.09 2.96
C ALA A 38 -1.05 -0.03 1.71
N LEU A 39 0.03 -0.82 1.66
CA LEU A 39 0.88 -0.97 0.48
C LEU A 39 0.10 -1.53 -0.72
N LEU A 40 -0.60 -2.65 -0.52
CA LEU A 40 -1.37 -3.31 -1.58
C LEU A 40 -2.52 -2.43 -2.10
N ILE A 41 -3.19 -1.73 -1.19
CA ILE A 41 -4.26 -0.78 -1.54
C ILE A 41 -3.69 0.39 -2.33
N SER A 42 -2.60 0.98 -1.88
CA SER A 42 -1.95 2.10 -2.60
C SER A 42 -1.46 1.68 -3.98
N MET A 43 -0.85 0.48 -4.10
CA MET A 43 -0.44 -0.08 -5.40
C MET A 43 -1.64 -0.23 -6.34
N LYS A 44 -2.75 -0.77 -5.85
CA LYS A 44 -3.93 -1.03 -6.67
C LYS A 44 -4.74 0.23 -7.00
N LEU A 45 -4.90 1.16 -6.06
CA LEU A 45 -5.65 2.41 -6.28
C LEU A 45 -4.93 3.36 -7.24
N TYR A 46 -3.60 3.45 -7.11
CA TYR A 46 -2.81 4.46 -7.83
C TYR A 46 -1.93 3.86 -8.94
N GLY A 47 -2.00 2.55 -9.18
CA GLY A 47 -1.18 1.88 -10.18
C GLY A 47 0.33 1.94 -9.90
N LEU A 48 0.71 1.95 -8.61
CA LEU A 48 2.10 2.14 -8.17
C LEU A 48 2.86 0.82 -8.13
N ARG A 49 4.16 0.89 -8.41
CA ARG A 49 5.07 -0.21 -8.10
C ARG A 49 5.31 -0.31 -6.58
N PRO A 50 5.73 -1.48 -6.06
CA PRO A 50 6.01 -1.65 -4.64
C PRO A 50 6.95 -0.60 -4.03
N ASP A 51 8.05 -0.28 -4.71
CA ASP A 51 9.01 0.75 -4.26
C ASP A 51 8.36 2.14 -4.15
N GLU A 52 7.48 2.47 -5.09
CA GLU A 52 6.81 3.77 -5.14
C GLU A 52 5.77 3.89 -4.04
N ALA A 53 4.98 2.83 -3.82
CA ALA A 53 4.03 2.74 -2.72
C ALA A 53 4.75 2.84 -1.35
N GLN A 54 5.87 2.11 -1.18
CA GLN A 54 6.68 2.21 0.03
C GLN A 54 7.24 3.62 0.23
N ARG A 55 7.73 4.27 -0.83
CA ARG A 55 8.24 5.64 -0.75
C ARG A 55 7.16 6.63 -0.32
N ILE A 56 5.97 6.52 -0.90
CA ILE A 56 4.83 7.38 -0.57
C ILE A 56 4.42 7.19 0.90
N LEU A 57 4.29 5.95 1.37
CA LEU A 57 3.97 5.65 2.78
C LEU A 57 5.07 6.12 3.73
N SER A 58 6.35 5.92 3.40
CA SER A 58 7.46 6.41 4.22
C SER A 58 7.50 7.93 4.35
N SER A 59 6.97 8.64 3.35
CA SER A 59 6.90 10.11 3.35
C SER A 59 5.65 10.62 4.08
N HIS A 60 4.70 9.75 4.42
CA HIS A 60 3.45 10.12 5.06
C HIS A 60 3.59 10.07 6.60
N PRO A 61 3.25 11.15 7.33
CA PRO A 61 3.46 11.22 8.78
C PRO A 61 2.81 10.10 9.59
N ALA A 62 1.64 9.62 9.14
CA ALA A 62 0.91 8.53 9.80
C ALA A 62 1.51 7.12 9.57
N TRP A 63 2.45 6.97 8.63
CA TRP A 63 2.97 5.64 8.22
C TRP A 63 4.48 5.53 8.34
N ALA A 64 5.18 6.66 8.48
CA ALA A 64 6.64 6.70 8.49
C ALA A 64 7.23 5.78 9.58
N ALA A 65 6.66 5.76 10.78
CA ALA A 65 7.15 4.94 11.89
C ALA A 65 6.99 3.43 11.62
N GLU A 66 5.84 3.02 11.07
CA GLU A 66 5.53 1.65 10.72
C GLU A 66 6.46 1.16 9.60
N VAL A 67 6.67 1.99 8.57
CA VAL A 67 7.60 1.68 7.47
C VAL A 67 9.02 1.53 8.00
N ASP A 68 9.51 2.49 8.79
CA ASP A 68 10.87 2.45 9.35
C ASP A 68 11.10 1.23 10.24
N SER A 69 10.08 0.82 11.00
CA SER A 69 10.14 -0.38 11.86
C SER A 69 10.34 -1.68 11.06
N GLN A 70 9.85 -1.74 9.82
CA GLN A 70 9.90 -2.91 8.95
C GLN A 70 11.15 -2.97 8.06
N VAL A 71 11.87 -1.85 7.89
CA VAL A 71 13.16 -1.80 7.17
C VAL A 71 14.26 -2.62 7.89
N SER A 72 14.06 -2.96 9.16
CA SER A 72 14.98 -3.82 9.94
C SER A 72 14.86 -5.32 9.62
N ILE A 73 13.93 -5.75 8.76
CA ILE A 73 13.82 -7.14 8.32
C ILE A 73 14.79 -7.37 7.14
N PRO A 74 15.71 -8.35 7.19
CA PRO A 74 16.71 -8.54 6.14
C PRO A 74 16.04 -8.90 4.79
N GLY A 75 16.18 -8.01 3.81
CA GLY A 75 15.50 -8.09 2.51
C GLY A 75 14.33 -7.10 2.47
N SER A 76 14.53 -5.95 1.81
CA SER A 76 13.57 -4.82 1.78
C SER A 76 12.13 -5.27 1.56
N LEU A 77 11.18 -4.71 2.32
CA LEU A 77 9.74 -4.95 2.19
C LEU A 77 9.26 -4.91 0.72
N ALA A 78 9.76 -3.98 -0.08
CA ALA A 78 9.48 -3.92 -1.51
C ALA A 78 10.01 -5.13 -2.31
N ALA A 79 11.16 -5.72 -1.95
CA ALA A 79 11.66 -6.95 -2.57
C ALA A 79 10.77 -8.15 -2.24
N TRP A 80 10.30 -8.26 -1.00
CA TRP A 80 9.31 -9.28 -0.62
C TRP A 80 7.99 -9.09 -1.37
N LEU A 81 7.52 -7.84 -1.47
CA LEU A 81 6.31 -7.50 -2.23
C LEU A 81 6.47 -7.81 -3.72
N ARG A 82 7.61 -7.51 -4.33
CA ARG A 82 7.92 -7.90 -5.72
C ARG A 82 7.82 -9.42 -5.90
N GLN A 83 8.46 -10.19 -5.03
CA GLN A 83 8.42 -11.66 -5.14
C GLN A 83 7.00 -12.23 -4.99
N LYS A 84 6.15 -11.58 -4.18
CA LYS A 84 4.79 -12.04 -3.88
C LYS A 84 3.72 -11.54 -4.85
N TYR A 85 3.88 -10.34 -5.39
CA TYR A 85 2.82 -9.59 -6.07
C TYR A 85 3.23 -9.02 -7.44
N ASP A 86 4.44 -9.32 -7.93
CA ASP A 86 4.82 -9.10 -9.33
C ASP A 86 4.55 -10.37 -10.15
N PRO A 87 3.49 -10.44 -10.97
CA PRO A 87 3.26 -11.56 -11.87
C PRO A 87 4.03 -11.45 -13.20
N GLN A 88 5.06 -10.61 -13.34
CA GLN A 88 5.77 -10.44 -14.62
C GLN A 88 7.30 -10.51 -14.48
N ASP A 89 7.82 -11.73 -14.30
CA ASP A 89 9.16 -12.07 -14.81
C ASP A 89 9.28 -13.56 -15.20
N ASP A 90 8.24 -14.08 -15.86
CA ASP A 90 8.33 -15.32 -16.66
C ASP A 90 7.81 -15.08 -18.08
N ALA A 91 8.05 -13.87 -18.59
CA ALA A 91 8.02 -13.60 -20.01
C ALA A 91 9.47 -13.70 -20.53
N THR A 92 9.84 -14.93 -20.88
CA THR A 92 10.76 -15.20 -22.00
C THR A 92 12.25 -15.00 -21.72
N ALA A 93 12.87 -16.02 -21.11
CA ALA A 93 14.18 -16.47 -21.58
C ALA A 93 13.97 -17.12 -22.96
N ALA A 94 14.06 -16.32 -24.03
CA ALA A 94 14.18 -16.79 -25.41
C ALA A 94 15.58 -17.34 -25.68
#